data_AF-A0A6N1VLX5-F1
#
_entry.id   AF-A0A6N1VLX5-F1
#
_cell.length_a   1.000
_cell.length_b   1.000
_cell.length_c   1.000
_cell.angle_alpha   90.00
_cell.angle_beta   90.00
_cell.angle_gamma   90.00
#
_symmetry.space_group_name_H-M   'P 1'
#
loop_
_entity.id
_entity.type
_entity.pdbx_description
1 polymer ?
#
loop_
_entity_poly.entity_id
_entity_poly.type
_entity_poly.pdbx_seq_one_letter_code
_entity_poly.pdbx_strand_id
1 'polypeptide(L)'
;MTADKKAEQERAALWAAVNAERDRRIAAGNTFTIAGYGDIPITGTVRDQIVLDALRSKARDLQDSGVTDPVMTLRGADNVTHSLTPEQMVALVDAGMAWIEAVMAVSWAMKDGVGDFTDGIPADFAADRYWP
;
A
#
# COMPACT_ATOMS: atom_id res chain seq x y z
N MET A 1 -19.69 4.15 34.88
CA MET A 1 -19.14 3.22 33.86
C MET A 1 -18.34 2.16 34.59
N THR A 2 -18.51 0.87 34.29
CA THR A 2 -17.72 -0.20 34.92
C THR A 2 -16.29 -0.18 34.36
N ALA A 3 -15.32 -0.74 35.10
CA ALA A 3 -13.93 -0.82 34.66
C ALA A 3 -13.80 -1.55 33.31
N ASP A 4 -14.58 -2.61 33.10
CA ASP A 4 -14.58 -3.39 31.85
C ASP A 4 -15.03 -2.56 30.65
N LYS A 5 -16.08 -1.75 30.81
CA LYS A 5 -16.56 -0.86 29.73
C LYS A 5 -15.53 0.21 29.35
N LYS A 6 -14.71 0.65 30.31
CA LYS A 6 -13.62 1.60 30.06
C LYS A 6 -12.49 0.95 29.26
N ALA A 7 -12.06 -0.25 29.67
CA ALA A 7 -11.00 -0.99 28.98
C ALA A 7 -11.40 -1.35 27.54
N GLU A 8 -12.66 -1.73 27.31
CA GLU A 8 -13.18 -1.99 25.97
C GLU A 8 -13.16 -0.76 25.06
N GLN A 9 -13.56 0.40 25.60
CA GLN A 9 -13.55 1.68 24.87
C GLN A 9 -12.12 2.11 24.53
N GLU A 10 -11.19 1.99 25.46
CA GLU A 10 -9.78 2.32 25.24
C GLU A 10 -9.16 1.43 24.15
N ARG A 11 -9.45 0.12 24.16
CA ARG A 11 -9.01 -0.79 23.11
C ARG A 11 -9.62 -0.45 21.75
N ALA A 12 -10.92 -0.17 21.69
CA ALA A 12 -11.58 0.20 20.44
C ALA A 12 -11.01 1.50 19.85
N ALA A 13 -10.72 2.50 20.70
CA ALA A 13 -10.08 3.74 20.28
C ALA A 13 -8.67 3.50 19.72
N LEU A 14 -7.89 2.63 20.36
CA LEU A 14 -6.54 2.29 19.89
C LEU A 14 -6.56 1.54 18.55
N TRP A 15 -7.51 0.63 18.36
CA TRP A 15 -7.71 -0.06 17.08
C TRP A 15 -8.10 0.91 15.96
N ALA A 16 -8.99 1.86 16.25
CA ALA A 16 -9.36 2.90 15.29
C ALA A 16 -8.15 3.78 14.92
N ALA A 17 -7.28 4.09 15.89
CA ALA A 17 -6.06 4.87 15.65
C ALA A 17 -5.05 4.12 14.75
N VAL A 18 -4.86 2.81 14.95
CA VAL A 18 -4.02 1.98 14.08
C VAL A 18 -4.60 1.89 12.66
N ASN A 19 -5.92 1.73 12.52
CA ASN A 19 -6.57 1.76 11.20
C ASN A 19 -6.39 3.12 10.51
N ALA A 20 -6.55 4.22 11.25
CA ALA A 20 -6.35 5.56 10.70
C ALA A 20 -4.92 5.79 10.21
N GLU A 21 -3.92 5.28 10.93
CA GLU A 21 -2.52 5.38 10.52
C GLU A 21 -2.21 4.53 9.29
N ARG A 22 -2.71 3.29 9.23
CA ARG A 22 -2.64 2.44 8.05
C ARG A 22 -3.24 3.14 6.82
N ASP A 23 -4.43 3.71 6.96
CA ASP A 23 -5.13 4.40 5.88
C ASP A 23 -4.39 5.67 5.45
N ARG A 24 -3.82 6.42 6.40
CA ARG A 24 -2.97 7.59 6.12
C ARG A 24 -1.75 7.22 5.28
N ARG A 25 -1.06 6.12 5.62
CA ARG A 25 0.11 5.64 4.88
C ARG A 25 -0.26 5.21 3.46
N ILE A 26 -1.28 4.37 3.32
CA ILE A 26 -1.78 3.92 2.01
C ILE A 26 -2.18 5.12 1.14
N ALA A 27 -2.87 6.11 1.71
CA ALA A 27 -3.26 7.33 0.98
C ALA A 27 -2.07 8.21 0.58
N ALA A 28 -1.04 8.31 1.44
CA ALA A 28 0.19 9.04 1.12
C ALA A 28 0.99 8.37 -0.01
N GLY A 29 0.89 7.04 -0.12
CA GLY A 29 1.56 6.27 -1.16
C GLY A 29 3.02 5.96 -0.85
N ASN A 30 3.72 5.43 -1.84
CA ASN A 30 5.15 5.12 -1.77
C ASN A 30 5.80 5.28 -3.15
N THR A 31 7.14 5.27 -3.18
CA THR A 31 7.94 5.33 -4.39
C THR A 31 8.53 3.96 -4.69
N PHE A 32 8.38 3.51 -5.93
CA PHE A 32 8.84 2.20 -6.37
C PHE A 32 9.87 2.34 -7.49
N THR A 33 11.04 1.76 -7.29
CA THR A 33 12.10 1.70 -8.31
C THR A 33 11.80 0.56 -9.29
N ILE A 34 11.57 0.90 -10.56
CA ILE A 34 11.27 -0.07 -11.62
C ILE A 34 12.51 -0.33 -12.48
N ALA A 35 12.86 -1.60 -12.64
CA ALA A 35 14.01 -2.03 -13.43
C ALA A 35 13.91 -1.50 -14.88
N GLY A 36 15.01 -0.91 -15.36
CA GLY A 36 15.07 -0.31 -16.70
C GLY A 36 14.24 0.97 -16.88
N TYR A 37 13.69 1.54 -15.79
CA TYR A 37 12.96 2.82 -15.84
C TYR A 37 13.46 3.82 -14.79
N GLY A 38 13.34 3.51 -13.51
CA GLY A 38 13.61 4.43 -12.41
C GLY A 38 12.46 4.51 -11.39
N ASP A 39 12.48 5.54 -10.57
CA ASP A 39 11.55 5.72 -9.47
C ASP A 39 10.19 6.27 -9.94
N ILE A 40 9.10 5.68 -9.43
CA ILE A 40 7.74 6.10 -9.71
C ILE A 40 6.95 6.19 -8.40
N PRO A 41 6.52 7.40 -7.99
CA PRO A 41 5.66 7.56 -6.83
C PRO A 41 4.20 7.26 -7.20
N ILE A 42 3.52 6.41 -6.42
CA ILE A 42 2.09 6.11 -6.57
C ILE A 42 1.36 6.25 -5.25
N THR A 43 0.12 6.73 -5.29
CA THR A 43 -0.81 6.70 -4.16
C THR A 43 -1.57 5.37 -4.13
N GLY A 44 -2.03 4.97 -2.94
CA GLY A 44 -2.70 3.68 -2.73
C GLY A 44 -4.19 3.79 -2.41
N THR A 45 -4.86 4.90 -2.71
CA THR A 45 -6.30 5.03 -2.39
C THR A 45 -7.11 3.94 -3.09
N VAL A 46 -8.33 3.64 -2.61
CA VAL A 46 -9.21 2.63 -3.25
C VAL A 46 -9.43 2.94 -4.74
N ARG A 47 -9.56 4.24 -5.08
CA ARG A 47 -9.68 4.65 -6.48
C ARG A 47 -8.41 4.32 -7.28
N ASP A 48 -7.24 4.57 -6.70
CA ASP A 48 -5.96 4.29 -7.36
C ASP A 48 -5.78 2.79 -7.55
N GLN A 49 -6.11 1.97 -6.54
CA GLN A 49 -6.06 0.50 -6.64
C GLN A 49 -6.90 -0.04 -7.81
N ILE A 50 -8.12 0.49 -8.02
CA ILE A 50 -8.97 0.11 -9.16
C ILE A 50 -8.32 0.49 -10.49
N VAL A 51 -7.75 1.70 -10.58
CA VAL A 51 -7.08 2.17 -11.81
C VAL A 51 -5.83 1.35 -12.10
N LEU A 52 -5.03 1.07 -11.08
CA LEU A 52 -3.79 0.28 -11.18
C LEU A 52 -4.11 -1.16 -11.59
N ASP A 53 -5.15 -1.79 -11.04
CA ASP A 53 -5.54 -3.15 -11.43
C ASP A 53 -6.06 -3.23 -12.89
N ALA A 54 -6.81 -2.21 -13.33
CA ALA A 54 -7.23 -2.10 -14.73
C ALA A 54 -6.01 -1.92 -15.67
N LEU A 55 -5.04 -1.09 -15.27
CA LEU A 55 -3.77 -0.93 -16.00
C LEU A 55 -2.96 -2.24 -16.03
N ARG A 56 -2.89 -2.97 -14.91
CA ARG A 56 -2.20 -4.26 -14.83
C ARG A 56 -2.85 -5.30 -15.74
N SER A 57 -4.18 -5.36 -15.76
CA SER A 57 -4.93 -6.26 -16.64
C SER A 57 -4.63 -5.96 -18.11
N LYS A 58 -4.72 -4.68 -18.51
CA LYS A 58 -4.34 -4.24 -19.86
C LYS A 58 -2.87 -4.56 -20.19
N ALA A 59 -1.97 -4.42 -19.22
CA ALA A 59 -0.55 -4.72 -19.41
C ALA A 59 -0.33 -6.20 -19.72
N ARG A 60 -1.00 -7.10 -19.00
CA ARG A 60 -0.93 -8.54 -19.25
C ARG A 60 -1.44 -8.90 -20.66
N ASP A 61 -2.56 -8.33 -21.10
CA ASP A 61 -3.06 -8.53 -22.46
C ASP A 61 -2.05 -8.09 -23.54
N LEU A 62 -1.34 -6.98 -23.29
CA LEU A 62 -0.30 -6.48 -24.19
C LEU A 62 0.95 -7.37 -24.18
N GLN A 63 1.36 -7.90 -23.03
CA GLN A 63 2.46 -8.88 -22.92
C GLN A 63 2.12 -10.17 -23.69
N ASP A 64 0.91 -10.68 -23.52
CA ASP A 64 0.44 -11.89 -24.22
C ASP A 64 0.37 -11.67 -25.74
N SER A 65 0.15 -10.43 -26.17
CA SER A 65 0.20 -10.00 -27.58
C SER A 65 1.63 -9.73 -28.08
N GLY A 66 2.66 -9.91 -27.25
CA GLY A 66 4.06 -9.72 -27.61
C GLY A 66 4.53 -8.25 -27.66
N VAL A 67 3.78 -7.32 -27.08
CA VAL A 67 4.14 -5.90 -27.07
C VAL A 67 5.24 -5.65 -26.03
N THR A 68 6.36 -5.10 -26.47
CA THR A 68 7.51 -4.75 -25.61
C THR A 68 7.80 -3.26 -25.57
N ASP A 69 7.23 -2.47 -26.49
CA ASP A 69 7.41 -1.02 -26.54
C ASP A 69 6.71 -0.30 -25.37
N PRO A 70 7.19 0.89 -24.96
CA PRO A 70 6.62 1.67 -23.86
C PRO A 70 5.32 2.40 -24.24
N VAL A 71 4.27 1.62 -24.47
CA VAL A 71 2.96 2.10 -24.96
C VAL A 71 1.95 2.41 -23.85
N MET A 72 2.29 2.09 -22.60
CA MET A 72 1.40 2.33 -21.47
C MET A 72 1.70 3.66 -20.80
N THR A 73 0.67 4.36 -20.34
CA THR A 73 0.81 5.67 -19.71
C THR A 73 0.22 5.63 -18.30
N LEU A 74 1.00 6.11 -17.33
CA LEU A 74 0.58 6.35 -15.96
C LEU A 74 1.00 7.75 -15.55
N ARG A 75 0.17 8.45 -14.78
CA ARG A 75 0.58 9.71 -14.13
C ARG A 75 0.88 9.41 -12.66
N GLY A 76 2.11 9.63 -12.25
CA GLY A 76 2.58 9.45 -10.87
C GLY A 76 1.96 10.46 -9.91
N ALA A 77 2.15 10.21 -8.61
CA ALA A 77 1.67 11.07 -7.53
C ALA A 77 2.35 12.46 -7.54
N ASP A 78 3.54 12.55 -8.12
CA ASP A 78 4.31 13.77 -8.37
C ASP A 78 3.80 14.57 -9.60
N ASN A 79 2.70 14.12 -10.23
CA ASN A 79 2.16 14.67 -11.47
C ASN A 79 3.03 14.49 -12.72
N VAL A 80 4.04 13.62 -12.68
CA VAL A 80 4.84 13.25 -13.86
C VAL A 80 4.13 12.16 -14.64
N THR A 81 4.11 12.28 -15.97
CA THR A 81 3.59 11.24 -16.86
C THR A 81 4.71 10.27 -17.23
N HIS A 82 4.50 8.99 -16.95
CA HIS A 82 5.41 7.90 -17.24
C HIS A 82 4.91 7.08 -18.43
N SER A 83 5.80 6.87 -19.41
CA SER A 83 5.60 5.92 -20.51
C SER A 83 6.31 4.61 -20.17
N LEU A 84 5.55 3.55 -19.94
CA LEU A 84 6.02 2.26 -19.45
C LEU A 84 5.78 1.16 -20.48
N THR A 85 6.67 0.19 -20.53
CA THR A 85 6.39 -1.08 -21.19
C THR A 85 5.31 -1.85 -20.41
N PRO A 86 4.62 -2.81 -21.04
CA PRO A 86 3.70 -3.68 -20.32
C PRO A 86 4.34 -4.39 -19.13
N GLU A 87 5.57 -4.88 -19.27
CA GLU A 87 6.33 -5.50 -18.18
C GLU A 87 6.58 -4.54 -17.01
N GLN A 88 7.00 -3.31 -17.31
CA GLN A 88 7.24 -2.29 -16.29
C GLN A 88 5.95 -1.89 -15.56
N MET A 89 4.82 -1.81 -16.27
CA MET A 89 3.52 -1.55 -15.64
C MET A 89 3.14 -2.66 -14.67
N VAL A 90 3.28 -3.93 -15.07
CA VAL A 90 3.00 -5.07 -14.18
C VAL A 90 3.90 -5.01 -12.95
N ALA A 91 5.21 -4.82 -13.14
CA ALA A 91 6.16 -4.74 -12.03
C ALA A 91 5.82 -3.61 -11.04
N LEU A 92 5.43 -2.43 -11.54
CA LEU A 92 5.02 -1.31 -10.70
C LEU A 92 3.77 -1.62 -9.89
N VAL A 93 2.72 -2.14 -10.53
CA VAL A 93 1.47 -2.42 -9.84
C VAL A 93 1.64 -3.54 -8.82
N ASP A 94 2.40 -4.60 -9.16
CA ASP A 94 2.65 -5.70 -8.25
C ASP A 94 3.45 -5.25 -7.01
N ALA A 95 4.47 -4.40 -7.19
CA ALA A 95 5.21 -3.80 -6.07
C ALA A 95 4.30 -2.92 -5.19
N GLY A 96 3.43 -2.12 -5.82
CA GLY A 96 2.44 -1.29 -5.13
C GLY A 96 1.46 -2.10 -4.29
N MET A 97 0.89 -3.17 -4.86
CA MET A 97 -0.05 -4.03 -4.14
C MET A 97 0.64 -4.79 -3.01
N ALA A 98 1.85 -5.32 -3.24
CA ALA A 98 2.63 -5.99 -2.21
C ALA A 98 2.94 -5.08 -1.01
N TRP A 99 3.26 -3.80 -1.27
CA TRP A 99 3.44 -2.82 -0.19
C TRP A 99 2.13 -2.53 0.56
N ILE A 100 1.00 -2.35 -0.14
CA ILE A 100 -0.31 -2.16 0.52
C ILE A 100 -0.65 -3.35 1.40
N GLU A 101 -0.45 -4.58 0.91
CA GLU A 101 -0.66 -5.81 1.67
C GLU A 101 0.22 -5.85 2.93
N ALA A 102 1.50 -5.46 2.82
CA ALA A 102 2.41 -5.38 3.95
C ALA A 102 1.96 -4.34 4.99
N VAL A 103 1.49 -3.15 4.56
CA VAL A 103 0.92 -2.13 5.46
C VAL A 103 -0.33 -2.64 6.17
N MET A 104 -1.21 -3.36 5.46
CA MET A 104 -2.39 -4.00 6.06
C MET A 104 -2.01 -5.06 7.09
N ALA A 105 -1.03 -5.90 6.77
CA ALA A 105 -0.56 -6.97 7.65
C ALA A 105 0.01 -6.45 8.96
N VAL A 106 0.79 -5.35 8.93
CA VAL A 106 1.28 -4.68 10.16
C VAL A 106 0.13 -4.24 11.05
N SER A 107 -0.90 -3.59 10.48
CA SER A 107 -2.07 -3.15 11.24
C SER A 107 -2.81 -4.32 11.91
N TRP A 108 -2.93 -5.46 11.22
CA TRP A 108 -3.52 -6.67 11.79
C TRP A 108 -2.66 -7.24 12.90
N ALA A 109 -1.35 -7.39 12.67
CA ALA A 109 -0.42 -7.93 13.65
C ALA A 109 -0.42 -7.11 14.96
N MET A 110 -0.47 -5.78 14.87
CA MET A 110 -0.63 -4.90 16.03
C MET A 110 -1.92 -5.16 16.81
N LYS A 111 -3.05 -5.32 16.13
CA LYS A 111 -4.36 -5.52 16.78
C LYS A 111 -4.55 -6.92 17.35
N ASP A 112 -3.95 -7.91 16.71
CA ASP A 112 -4.04 -9.32 17.07
C ASP A 112 -2.96 -9.72 18.09
N GLY A 113 -1.95 -8.88 18.30
CA GLY A 113 -0.87 -9.11 19.26
C GLY A 113 0.08 -10.24 18.83
N VAL A 114 0.41 -10.30 17.54
CA VAL A 114 1.22 -11.37 16.94
C VAL A 114 2.49 -10.82 16.28
N GLY A 115 3.45 -11.69 15.98
CA GLY A 115 4.74 -11.29 15.41
C GLY A 115 5.54 -10.47 16.42
N ASP A 116 5.98 -9.28 16.03
CA ASP A 116 6.75 -8.37 16.89
C ASP A 116 5.89 -7.60 17.91
N PHE A 117 4.56 -7.81 17.90
CA PHE A 117 3.60 -7.08 18.72
C PHE A 117 2.98 -7.93 19.84
N THR A 118 3.73 -8.89 20.40
CA THR A 118 3.21 -9.78 21.47
C THR A 118 2.76 -9.05 22.73
N ASP A 119 3.31 -7.86 22.98
CA ASP A 119 2.91 -6.97 24.09
C ASP A 119 1.72 -6.06 23.72
N GLY A 120 1.11 -6.27 22.55
CA GLY A 120 0.02 -5.49 21.99
C GLY A 120 0.50 -4.29 21.15
N ILE A 121 -0.41 -3.34 20.93
CA ILE A 121 -0.16 -2.15 20.12
C ILE A 121 0.86 -1.24 20.82
N PRO A 122 2.02 -0.93 20.19
CA PRO A 122 3.01 -0.04 20.77
C PRO A 122 2.46 1.37 21.04
N ALA A 123 2.95 2.04 22.09
CA ALA A 123 2.54 3.42 22.40
C ALA A 123 2.88 4.40 21.26
N ASP A 124 3.94 4.12 20.51
CA ASP A 124 4.38 4.88 19.33
C ASP A 124 4.16 4.08 18.03
N PHE A 125 3.03 3.37 17.91
CA PHE A 125 2.69 2.56 16.74
C PHE A 125 2.80 3.30 15.39
N ALA A 126 2.77 4.64 15.37
CA ALA A 126 2.94 5.44 14.16
C ALA A 126 4.40 5.58 13.70
N ALA A 127 5.38 5.11 14.47
CA ALA A 127 6.80 5.21 14.11
C ALA A 127 7.12 4.39 12.86
N ASP A 128 7.88 4.97 11.93
CA ASP A 128 8.20 4.37 10.62
C ASP A 128 8.87 3.00 10.71
N ARG A 129 9.58 2.71 11.81
CA ARG A 129 10.22 1.40 12.04
C ARG A 129 9.25 0.21 12.06
N TYR A 130 7.95 0.45 12.26
CA TYR A 130 6.93 -0.60 12.28
C TYR A 130 6.29 -0.86 10.93
N TRP A 131 6.45 0.05 9.98
CA TRP A 131 5.74 0.03 8.69
C TRP A 131 6.73 -0.09 7.54
N PRO A 132 6.34 -0.74 6.43
CA PRO A 132 7.19 -0.87 5.25
C PRO A 132 7.31 0.43 4.44
#